data_AF-A0A2E0H0W5-F1
#
_entry.id   AF-A0A2E0H0W5-F1
#
_cell.length_a   1.000
_cell.length_b   1.000
_cell.length_c   1.000
_cell.angle_alpha   90.00
_cell.angle_beta   90.00
_cell.angle_gamma   90.00
#
_symmetry.space_group_name_H-M   'P 1'
#
loop_
_entity.id
_entity.type
_entity.pdbx_description
1 polymer ?
#
loop_
_entity_poly.entity_id
_entity_poly.type
_entity_poly.pdbx_seq_one_letter_code
_entity_poly.pdbx_strand_id
1 'polypeptide(L)'
;QQRWEHQNEINARMNDVDAIYTTPGFQVARDLLDKYRIKYIFVGEVEKLYYPAIGLEKIYSGLDGKLEKIYDQHGVVIMKVKNM
;
A
#
# COMPACT_ATOMS: atom_id res chain seq x y z
N GLN A 1 7.63 31.98 -2.10
CA GLN A 1 8.28 30.76 -2.63
C GLN A 1 7.80 29.46 -1.96
N GLN A 2 7.06 29.51 -0.84
CA GLN A 2 6.61 28.33 -0.07
C GLN A 2 5.48 27.45 -0.66
N ARG A 3 4.81 27.84 -1.76
CA ARG A 3 3.68 27.04 -2.31
C ARG A 3 4.12 25.83 -3.14
N TRP A 4 5.27 25.92 -3.81
CA TRP A 4 5.73 24.89 -4.74
C TRP A 4 6.32 23.68 -4.01
N GLU A 5 7.01 23.92 -2.89
CA GLU A 5 7.61 22.85 -2.07
C GLU A 5 6.54 21.93 -1.46
N HIS A 6 5.47 22.51 -0.91
CA HIS A 6 4.33 21.75 -0.36
C HIS A 6 3.61 20.89 -1.41
N GLN A 7 3.43 21.42 -2.63
CA GLN A 7 2.80 20.68 -3.72
C GLN A 7 3.66 19.48 -4.16
N ASN A 8 4.98 19.65 -4.17
CA ASN A 8 5.90 18.56 -4.51
C ASN A 8 5.85 17.43 -3.48
N GLU A 9 5.79 17.73 -2.18
CA GLU A 9 5.71 16.72 -1.13
C GLU A 9 4.39 15.92 -1.15
N ILE A 10 3.28 16.61 -1.41
CA ILE A 10 1.96 15.96 -1.55
C ILE A 10 1.96 15.02 -2.75
N ASN A 11 2.43 15.49 -3.91
CA ASN A 11 2.50 14.68 -5.12
C ASN A 11 3.43 13.47 -4.94
N ALA A 12 4.58 13.65 -4.28
CA ALA A 12 5.49 12.54 -3.99
C ALA A 12 4.81 11.46 -3.14
N ARG A 13 4.08 11.86 -2.09
CA ARG A 13 3.35 10.91 -1.25
C ARG A 13 2.23 10.19 -2.01
N MET A 14 1.52 10.88 -2.91
CA MET A 14 0.51 10.23 -3.74
C MET A 14 1.12 9.16 -4.65
N ASN A 15 2.25 9.46 -5.29
CA ASN A 15 2.97 8.49 -6.11
C ASN A 15 3.48 7.30 -5.30
N ASP A 16 3.96 7.53 -4.07
CA ASP A 16 4.39 6.45 -3.18
C ASP A 16 3.23 5.54 -2.78
N VAL A 17 2.05 6.11 -2.49
CA VAL A 17 0.85 5.30 -2.22
C VAL A 17 0.46 4.49 -3.44
N ASP A 18 0.45 5.09 -4.63
CA ASP A 18 0.19 4.38 -5.89
C ASP A 18 1.17 3.21 -6.07
N ALA A 19 2.47 3.45 -5.84
CA ALA A 19 3.49 2.42 -5.97
C ALA A 19 3.26 1.23 -5.03
N ILE A 20 2.69 1.44 -3.83
CA ILE A 20 2.31 0.36 -2.91
C ILE A 20 1.26 -0.56 -3.55
N TYR A 21 0.29 -0.05 -4.31
CA TYR A 21 -0.79 -0.86 -4.89
C TYR A 21 -0.52 -1.32 -6.34
N THR A 22 0.36 -0.63 -7.08
CA THR A 22 0.59 -0.90 -8.51
C THR A 22 1.80 -1.80 -8.77
N THR A 23 2.89 -1.66 -8.01
CA THR A 23 4.16 -2.36 -8.33
C THR A 23 4.06 -3.87 -8.06
N PRO A 24 4.74 -4.74 -8.82
CA PRO A 24 4.82 -6.18 -8.47
C PRO A 24 5.90 -6.48 -7.42
N GLY A 25 6.87 -5.58 -7.24
CA GLY A 25 8.03 -5.79 -6.36
C GLY A 25 7.69 -5.67 -4.87
N PHE A 26 8.10 -6.68 -4.09
CA PHE A 26 7.93 -6.69 -2.63
C PHE A 26 8.77 -5.62 -1.93
N GLN A 27 10.01 -5.39 -2.39
CA GLN A 27 10.96 -4.52 -1.69
C GLN A 27 10.47 -3.07 -1.63
N VAL A 28 10.10 -2.48 -2.77
CA VAL A 28 9.59 -1.09 -2.84
C VAL A 28 8.39 -0.89 -1.92
N ALA A 29 7.43 -1.81 -1.94
CA ALA A 29 6.28 -1.73 -1.05
C ALA A 29 6.71 -1.82 0.44
N ARG A 30 7.63 -2.72 0.79
CA ARG A 30 8.14 -2.84 2.18
C ARG A 30 8.78 -1.55 2.67
N ASP A 31 9.66 -0.95 1.88
CA ASP A 31 10.36 0.30 2.21
C ASP A 31 9.37 1.46 2.41
N LEU A 32 8.35 1.54 1.55
CA LEU A 32 7.32 2.58 1.66
C LEU A 32 6.44 2.40 2.90
N LEU A 33 6.10 1.16 3.28
CA LEU A 33 5.38 0.89 4.52
C LEU A 33 6.19 1.34 5.74
N ASP A 34 7.51 1.13 5.76
CA ASP A 34 8.38 1.59 6.85
C ASP A 34 8.52 3.11 6.85
N LYS A 35 8.79 3.72 5.68
CA LYS A 35 8.93 5.17 5.49
C LYS A 35 7.74 5.93 6.08
N TYR A 36 6.53 5.44 5.83
CA TYR A 36 5.30 6.06 6.31
C TYR A 36 4.76 5.50 7.62
N ARG A 37 5.44 4.52 8.23
CA ARG A 37 5.01 3.81 9.45
C ARG A 37 3.58 3.30 9.34
N ILE A 38 3.25 2.73 8.18
CA ILE A 38 1.92 2.20 7.89
C ILE A 38 1.64 1.04 8.84
N LYS A 39 0.44 1.05 9.43
CA LYS A 39 -0.02 -0.02 10.33
C LYS A 39 -1.02 -0.96 9.68
N TYR A 40 -1.78 -0.45 8.72
CA TYR A 40 -2.86 -1.17 8.05
C TYR A 40 -2.90 -0.83 6.58
N ILE A 41 -3.21 -1.83 5.76
CA ILE A 41 -3.50 -1.71 4.34
C ILE A 41 -4.92 -2.22 4.12
N PHE A 42 -5.69 -1.49 3.31
CA PHE A 42 -7.07 -1.79 3.00
C PHE A 42 -7.19 -2.07 1.51
N VAL A 43 -7.90 -3.14 1.14
CA VAL A 43 -8.24 -3.44 -0.24
C VAL A 43 -9.73 -3.74 -0.34
N GLY A 44 -10.50 -2.79 -0.86
CA GLY A 44 -11.93 -2.91 -1.12
C GLY A 44 -12.24 -2.96 -2.62
N GLU A 45 -13.52 -2.77 -2.95
CA GLU A 45 -13.99 -2.78 -4.35
C GLU A 45 -13.41 -1.63 -5.18
N VAL A 46 -13.21 -0.46 -4.55
CA VAL A 46 -12.60 0.70 -5.19
C VAL A 46 -11.16 0.37 -5.59
N GLU A 47 -10.32 -0.07 -4.65
CA GLU A 47 -8.92 -0.40 -4.92
C GLU A 47 -8.80 -1.51 -5.99
N LYS A 48 -9.72 -2.47 -6.01
CA LYS A 48 -9.78 -3.52 -7.05
C LYS A 48 -10.11 -2.99 -8.45
N LEU A 49 -10.87 -1.90 -8.54
CA LEU A 49 -11.21 -1.26 -9.81
C LEU A 49 -10.06 -0.37 -10.32
N TYR A 50 -9.35 0.28 -9.40
CA TYR A 50 -8.31 1.26 -9.74
C TYR A 50 -6.92 0.65 -9.94
N TYR A 51 -6.59 -0.45 -9.26
CA TYR A 51 -5.25 -1.04 -9.28
C TYR A 51 -5.19 -2.38 -10.01
N PRO A 52 -4.06 -2.70 -10.67
CA PRO A 52 -3.92 -3.94 -11.40
C PRO A 52 -3.86 -5.15 -10.45
N ALA A 53 -4.46 -6.27 -10.87
CA ALA A 53 -4.53 -7.50 -10.07
C ALA A 53 -3.16 -7.95 -9.54
N ILE A 54 -2.11 -7.90 -10.38
CA ILE A 54 -0.75 -8.29 -10.01
C ILE A 54 -0.17 -7.49 -8.81
N GLY A 55 -0.55 -6.22 -8.70
CA GLY A 55 -0.13 -5.36 -7.59
C GLY A 55 -0.88 -5.67 -6.30
N LEU A 56 -2.15 -6.08 -6.41
CA LEU A 56 -2.96 -6.52 -5.28
C LEU A 56 -2.58 -7.93 -4.79
N GLU A 57 -2.20 -8.82 -5.71
CA GLU A 57 -1.75 -10.19 -5.37
C GLU A 57 -0.57 -10.20 -4.40
N LYS A 58 0.38 -9.26 -4.52
CA LYS A 58 1.49 -9.16 -3.56
C LYS A 58 1.04 -8.77 -2.14
N ILE A 59 -0.04 -7.99 -2.04
CA ILE A 59 -0.62 -7.57 -0.77
C ILE A 59 -1.32 -8.79 -0.16
N TYR A 60 -2.12 -9.50 -0.95
CA TYR A 60 -2.81 -10.71 -0.52
C TYR A 60 -1.86 -11.85 -0.14
N SER A 61 -0.70 -11.95 -0.80
CA SER A 61 0.32 -12.94 -0.45
C SER A 61 1.03 -12.66 0.88
N GLY A 62 0.74 -11.53 1.52
CA GLY A 62 1.31 -11.18 2.82
C GLY A 62 2.64 -10.44 2.73
N LEU A 63 3.04 -9.98 1.55
CA LEU A 63 4.27 -9.22 1.31
C LEU A 63 5.51 -9.85 1.94
N ASP A 64 5.74 -11.14 1.67
CA ASP A 64 6.85 -11.92 2.24
C ASP A 64 6.80 -11.97 3.78
N GLY A 65 5.59 -12.18 4.33
CA GLY A 65 5.36 -12.30 5.77
C GLY A 65 5.29 -10.97 6.55
N LYS A 66 5.50 -9.82 5.90
CA LYS A 66 5.39 -8.49 6.53
C LYS A 66 3.94 -8.10 6.83
N LEU A 67 2.98 -8.67 6.10
CA LEU A 67 1.56 -8.39 6.26
C LEU A 67 0.81 -9.59 6.84
N GLU A 68 -0.09 -9.31 7.75
CA GLU A 68 -1.02 -10.26 8.36
C GLU A 68 -2.45 -9.92 7.96
N LYS A 69 -3.17 -10.87 7.37
CA LYS A 69 -4.59 -10.67 7.08
C LYS A 69 -5.39 -10.74 8.39
N ILE A 70 -6.02 -9.63 8.77
CA ILE A 70 -6.81 -9.53 10.01
C ILE A 70 -8.32 -9.42 9.77
N TYR A 71 -8.71 -9.15 8.51
CA TYR A 71 -10.11 -9.10 8.09
C TYR A 71 -10.21 -9.49 6.61
N ASP A 72 -11.24 -10.26 6.27
CA ASP A 72 -11.50 -10.77 4.92
C ASP A 72 -12.97 -11.15 4.75
N GLN A 73 -13.83 -10.15 4.59
CA GLN A 73 -15.27 -10.35 4.41
C GLN A 73 -15.88 -9.25 3.54
N HIS A 74 -17.01 -9.55 2.89
CA HIS A 74 -17.79 -8.59 2.08
C HIS A 74 -16.95 -7.86 1.01
N GLY A 75 -16.01 -8.57 0.38
CA GLY A 75 -15.16 -7.98 -0.66
C GLY A 75 -14.08 -7.02 -0.13
N VAL A 76 -13.90 -6.94 1.18
CA VAL A 76 -12.88 -6.10 1.83
C VAL A 76 -11.84 -6.97 2.52
N VAL A 77 -10.57 -6.64 2.29
CA VAL A 77 -9.42 -7.24 2.95
C VAL A 77 -8.67 -6.17 3.74
N ILE A 78 -8.37 -6.44 5.01
CA ILE A 78 -7.50 -5.58 5.82
C ILE A 78 -6.27 -6.38 6.23
N MET A 79 -5.11 -5.84 5.87
CA MET A 79 -3.81 -6.37 6.23
C MET A 79 -3.19 -5.50 7.32
N LYS A 80 -2.72 -6.09 8.41
CA LYS A 80 -1.93 -5.44 9.45
C LYS A 80 -0.45 -5.59 9.12
N VAL A 81 0.30 -4.49 9.21
CA VAL A 81 1.76 -4.53 9.11
C VAL A 81 2.32 -5.09 10.40
N LYS A 82 3.13 -6.14 10.31
CA LYS A 82 3.85 -6.69 11.45
C LYS A 82 5.03 -5.76 11.77
N ASN A 83 5.14 -5.39 13.04
CA ASN A 83 6.39 -4.84 13.55
C ASN A 83 7.32 -6.03 13.75
N MET A 84 8.30 -6.18 12.87
CA MET A 84 9.42 -7.11 13.06
C MET A 84 10.46 -6.49 13.99
#